data_AF-A0A7Y3FTR7-F1
#
_entry.id   AF-A0A7Y3FTR7-F1
#
_cell.length_a   1.000
_cell.length_b   1.000
_cell.length_c   1.000
_cell.angle_alpha   90.00
_cell.angle_beta   90.00
_cell.angle_gamma   90.00
#
_symmetry.space_group_name_H-M   'P 1'
#
loop_
_entity.id
_entity.type
_entity.pdbx_description
1 polymer ?
#
loop_
_entity_poly.entity_id
_entity_poly.type
_entity_poly.pdbx_seq_one_letter_code
_entity_poly.pdbx_strand_id
1 'polypeptide(L)'
;EMSRKTADPSFLLQKKIEKWFAEKHPDLWEPTYSRVTFSHRSYAEALAIGDFQEAIMQEVMKMPDIEKEWQSIEVEDRILQLLRKKG
;
A
#
# COMPACT_ATOMS: atom_id res chain seq x y z
N GLU A 1 22.09 -9.03 -22.78
CA GLU A 1 20.98 -8.43 -23.54
C GLU A 1 20.06 -7.69 -22.56
N MET A 2 19.78 -6.42 -22.83
CA MET A 2 19.28 -5.45 -21.85
C MET A 2 17.85 -5.79 -21.38
N SER A 3 17.71 -6.21 -20.11
CA SER A 3 16.40 -6.41 -19.49
C SER A 3 15.73 -5.06 -19.23
N ARG A 4 15.00 -4.54 -20.22
CA ARG A 4 13.98 -3.49 -20.05
C ARG A 4 12.79 -4.02 -19.23
N LYS A 5 13.04 -4.46 -17.99
CA LYS A 5 12.01 -4.72 -16.97
C LYS A 5 11.95 -3.56 -15.96
N THR A 6 12.48 -2.41 -16.36
CA THR A 6 12.51 -1.20 -15.56
C THR A 6 11.12 -0.59 -15.56
N ALA A 7 10.49 -0.61 -14.38
CA ALA A 7 9.22 0.00 -14.03
C ALA A 7 7.97 -0.64 -14.66
N ASP A 8 7.47 -1.70 -14.03
CA ASP A 8 6.06 -2.05 -14.18
C ASP A 8 5.23 -0.82 -13.74
N PRO A 9 4.46 -0.18 -14.63
CA PRO A 9 3.75 1.05 -14.32
C PRO A 9 2.75 0.86 -13.18
N SER A 10 2.20 -0.35 -13.05
CA SER A 10 1.31 -0.74 -11.95
C SER A 10 2.06 -0.78 -10.62
N PHE A 11 3.28 -1.33 -10.60
CA PHE A 11 4.13 -1.31 -9.40
C PHE A 11 4.47 0.11 -8.96
N LEU A 12 4.81 1.00 -9.91
CA LEU A 12 5.06 2.40 -9.58
C LEU A 12 3.81 3.12 -9.07
N LEU A 13 2.65 2.85 -9.67
CA LEU A 13 1.38 3.43 -9.23
C LEU A 13 1.01 2.95 -7.82
N GLN A 14 1.13 1.65 -7.56
CA GLN A 14 0.93 1.08 -6.23
C GLN A 14 1.81 1.81 -5.20
N LYS A 15 3.11 1.97 -5.48
CA LYS A 15 4.04 2.67 -4.57
C LYS A 15 3.66 4.14 -4.37
N LYS A 16 3.12 4.81 -5.39
CA LYS A 16 2.59 6.18 -5.26
C LYS A 16 1.38 6.24 -4.33
N ILE A 17 0.43 5.31 -4.48
CA ILE A 17 -0.76 5.21 -3.63
C ILE A 17 -0.35 4.91 -2.19
N GLU A 18 0.50 3.92 -1.96
CA GLU A 18 1.02 3.55 -0.64
C GLU A 18 1.67 4.75 0.05
N LYS A 19 2.53 5.49 -0.66
CA LYS A 19 3.19 6.67 -0.11
C LYS A 19 2.18 7.76 0.23
N TRP A 20 1.29 8.10 -0.69
CA TRP A 20 0.29 9.15 -0.47
C TRP A 20 -0.66 8.82 0.67
N PHE A 21 -1.09 7.56 0.77
CA PHE A 21 -1.95 7.11 1.86
C PHE A 21 -1.20 7.13 3.21
N ALA A 22 0.05 6.68 3.26
CA ALA A 22 0.87 6.74 4.47
C ALA A 22 1.18 8.18 4.91
N GLU A 23 1.35 9.13 3.97
CA GLU A 23 1.52 10.56 4.28
C GLU A 23 0.25 11.17 4.89
N LYS A 24 -0.94 10.72 4.48
CA LYS A 24 -2.23 11.15 5.05
C LYS A 24 -2.60 10.44 6.35
N HIS A 25 -2.31 9.15 6.44
CA HIS A 25 -2.71 8.26 7.53
C HIS A 25 -1.52 7.49 8.10
N PRO A 26 -0.53 8.19 8.70
CA PRO A 26 0.68 7.54 9.22
C PRO A 26 0.39 6.52 10.31
N ASP A 27 -0.69 6.70 11.08
CA ASP A 27 -1.13 5.79 12.13
C ASP A 27 -1.78 4.50 11.59
N LEU A 28 -2.28 4.51 10.35
CA LEU A 28 -2.99 3.37 9.74
C LEU A 28 -2.12 2.62 8.73
N TRP A 29 -1.09 3.26 8.18
CA TRP A 29 -0.25 2.68 7.14
C TRP A 29 1.23 2.93 7.41
N GLU A 30 1.82 2.04 8.20
CA GLU A 30 3.25 2.14 8.51
C GLU A 30 4.10 1.76 7.30
N PRO A 31 4.98 2.66 6.80
CA PRO A 31 5.85 2.38 5.67
C PRO A 31 6.81 1.25 5.99
N THR A 32 7.02 0.33 5.04
CA THR A 32 7.83 -0.89 5.21
C THR A 32 9.25 -0.61 5.70
N TYR A 33 9.82 0.55 5.34
CA TYR A 33 11.16 0.98 5.77
C TYR A 33 11.27 1.31 7.27
N SER A 34 10.15 1.56 7.95
CA SER A 34 10.12 1.82 9.40
C SER A 34 10.14 0.53 10.25
N ARG A 35 9.82 -0.64 9.67
CA ARG A 35 9.65 -1.89 10.44
C ARG A 35 10.95 -2.57 10.85
N VAL A 36 12.05 -2.29 10.17
CA VAL A 36 13.28 -3.08 10.32
C VAL A 36 14.24 -2.55 11.37
N THR A 37 14.01 -1.36 11.95
CA THR A 37 15.03 -0.73 12.78
C THR A 37 14.68 -0.57 14.27
N PHE A 38 13.42 -0.46 14.71
CA PHE A 38 13.19 -0.05 16.12
C PHE A 38 11.88 -0.50 16.80
N SER A 39 11.34 -1.70 16.54
CA SER A 39 10.21 -2.16 17.37
C SER A 39 10.22 -3.64 17.65
N HIS A 40 9.95 -3.97 18.92
CA HIS A 40 9.79 -5.31 19.51
C HIS A 40 8.65 -6.15 18.89
N ARG A 41 8.06 -5.71 17.77
CA ARG A 41 7.06 -6.49 17.04
C ARG A 41 7.77 -7.65 16.36
N SER A 42 7.22 -8.84 16.53
CA SER A 42 7.83 -10.03 15.95
C SER A 42 7.90 -9.87 14.43
N TYR A 43 8.96 -10.39 13.81
CA TYR A 43 9.08 -10.42 12.35
C TYR A 43 7.83 -11.01 11.67
N ALA A 44 7.20 -11.99 12.31
CA ALA A 44 5.93 -12.59 11.87
C ALA A 44 4.77 -11.58 11.81
N GLU A 45 4.65 -10.68 12.79
CA GLU A 45 3.65 -9.61 12.75
C GLU A 45 3.97 -8.58 11.67
N ALA A 46 5.24 -8.20 11.52
CA ALA A 46 5.66 -7.26 10.47
C ALA A 46 5.33 -7.81 9.07
N LEU A 47 5.57 -9.11 8.86
CA LEU A 47 5.23 -9.83 7.63
C LEU A 47 3.71 -9.86 7.41
N ALA A 48 2.93 -10.30 8.40
CA ALA A 48 1.47 -10.39 8.28
C ALA A 48 0.78 -9.03 8.04
N ILE A 49 1.33 -7.94 8.59
CA ILE A 49 0.85 -6.59 8.29
C ILE A 49 1.22 -6.20 6.85
N GLY A 50 2.42 -6.56 6.38
CA GLY A 50 2.87 -6.34 5.01
C GLY A 50 2.00 -7.07 3.98
N ASP A 51 1.77 -8.38 4.17
CA ASP A 51 0.89 -9.19 3.31
C ASP A 51 -0.53 -8.61 3.25
N PHE A 52 -1.04 -8.14 4.39
CA PHE A 52 -2.35 -7.52 4.45
C PHE A 52 -2.42 -6.20 3.67
N GLN A 53 -1.42 -5.33 3.84
CA GLN A 53 -1.32 -4.08 3.08
C GLN A 53 -1.19 -4.34 1.58
N GLU A 54 -0.43 -5.35 1.19
CA GLU A 54 -0.33 -5.77 -0.21
C GLU A 54 -1.68 -6.23 -0.76
N ALA A 55 -2.41 -7.08 -0.02
CA ALA A 55 -3.75 -7.53 -0.43
C ALA A 55 -4.73 -6.36 -0.62
N ILE A 56 -4.67 -5.34 0.24
CA ILE A 56 -5.47 -4.11 0.07
C ILE A 56 -5.10 -3.41 -1.23
N MET A 57 -3.80 -3.23 -1.50
CA MET A 57 -3.35 -2.56 -2.71
C MET A 57 -3.75 -3.34 -3.97
N GLN A 58 -3.71 -4.67 -3.95
CA GLN A 58 -4.22 -5.49 -5.05
C GLN A 58 -5.70 -5.24 -5.34
N GLU A 59 -6.53 -4.97 -4.32
CA GLU A 59 -7.94 -4.63 -4.51
C GLU A 59 -8.13 -3.19 -5.01
N VAL A 60 -7.33 -2.24 -4.52
CA VAL A 60 -7.39 -0.83 -4.94
C VAL A 60 -6.93 -0.67 -6.39
N MET A 61 -5.89 -1.39 -6.79
CA MET A 61 -5.36 -1.37 -8.16
C MET A 61 -6.34 -1.92 -9.20
N LYS A 62 -7.41 -2.63 -8.78
CA LYS A 62 -8.49 -3.08 -9.65
C LYS A 62 -9.59 -2.02 -9.88
N MET A 63 -9.53 -0.89 -9.18
CA MET A 63 -10.51 0.18 -9.35
C MET A 63 -10.41 0.79 -10.76
N PRO A 64 -11.55 1.15 -11.38
CA PRO A 64 -11.55 1.82 -12.67
C PRO A 64 -10.88 3.20 -12.55
N ASP A 65 -10.16 3.61 -13.60
CA ASP A 65 -9.45 4.89 -13.68
C ASP A 65 -8.46 5.16 -12.52
N ILE A 66 -7.99 4.12 -11.81
CA ILE A 66 -7.05 4.27 -10.69
C ILE A 66 -5.78 5.03 -11.11
N GLU A 67 -5.30 4.86 -12.35
CA GLU A 67 -4.13 5.57 -12.85
C GLU A 67 -4.30 7.10 -12.86
N LYS A 68 -5.55 7.59 -12.94
CA LYS A 68 -5.89 9.03 -12.95
C LYS A 68 -6.41 9.50 -11.59
N GLU A 69 -7.24 8.68 -10.94
CA GLU A 69 -7.99 9.02 -9.75
C GLU A 69 -7.38 8.46 -8.45
N TRP A 70 -6.13 7.99 -8.48
CA TRP A 70 -5.45 7.41 -7.32
C TRP A 70 -5.33 8.33 -6.08
N GLN A 71 -5.44 9.65 -6.25
CA GLN A 71 -5.44 10.63 -5.15
C GLN A 71 -6.85 11.08 -4.73
N SER A 72 -7.89 10.42 -5.24
CA SER A 72 -9.27 10.75 -4.94
C SER A 72 -9.69 10.25 -3.55
N ILE A 73 -10.76 10.84 -3.03
CA ILE A 73 -11.40 10.41 -1.78
C ILE A 73 -11.95 8.99 -1.91
N GLU A 74 -12.38 8.57 -3.11
CA GLU A 74 -12.91 7.22 -3.35
C GLU A 74 -11.84 6.16 -3.08
N VAL A 75 -10.61 6.39 -3.55
CA VAL A 75 -9.47 5.50 -3.32
C VAL A 75 -9.08 5.47 -1.85
N GLU A 76 -9.06 6.63 -1.19
CA GLU A 76 -8.81 6.73 0.26
C GLU A 76 -9.83 5.94 1.08
N ASP A 77 -11.13 6.17 0.80
CA ASP A 77 -12.21 5.50 1.51
C ASP A 77 -12.17 3.99 1.25
N ARG A 78 -11.84 3.56 0.03
CA ARG A 78 -11.66 2.15 -0.29
C ARG A 78 -10.57 1.50 0.57
N ILE A 79 -9.42 2.15 0.72
CA ILE A 79 -8.34 1.65 1.58
C ILE A 79 -8.82 1.57 3.04
N LEU A 80 -9.47 2.63 3.55
CA LEU A 80 -10.01 2.67 4.91
C LEU A 80 -11.06 1.57 5.17
N GLN A 81 -11.96 1.31 4.22
CA GLN A 81 -12.94 0.23 4.31
C GLN A 81 -12.27 -1.14 4.39
N LEU A 82 -11.24 -1.38 3.57
CA LEU A 82 -10.51 -2.64 3.57
C LEU A 82 -9.70 -2.84 4.86
N LEU A 83 -9.10 -1.76 5.41
CA LEU A 83 -8.45 -1.78 6.72
C LEU A 83 -9.44 -2.13 7.84
N ARG A 84 -10.65 -1.55 7.83
CA ARG A 84 -11.70 -1.81 8.83
C ARG A 84 -12.24 -3.24 8.80
N LYS A 85 -12.23 -3.92 7.64
CA LYS A 85 -12.65 -5.32 7.52
C LYS A 85 -11.77 -6.32 8.29
N LYS A 86 -10.59 -5.90 8.77
CA LYS A 86 -9.71 -6.71 9.63
C LYS A 86 -10.07 -6.61 11.13
N GLY A 87 -11.09 -5.82 11.50
CA GLY A 87 -11.60 -5.66 12.86
C GLY A 87 -12.78 -6.57 13.17
#